data_AF-A0A2P8GZC2-F1
#
_entry.id   AF-A0A2P8GZC2-F1
#
_cell.length_a   1.000
_cell.length_b   1.000
_cell.length_c   1.000
_cell.angle_alpha   90.00
_cell.angle_beta   90.00
_cell.angle_gamma   90.00
#
_symmetry.space_group_name_H-M   'P 1'
#
loop_
_entity.id
_entity.type
_entity.pdbx_description
1 polymer ?
#
loop_
_entity_poly.entity_id
_entity_poly.type
_entity_poly.pdbx_seq_one_letter_code
_entity_poly.pdbx_strand_id
1 'polypeptide(L)'
;MGLAVYADPERFHVLDSRVFTVRKALHDRFLLPGIERLLAVRLEDRDSGIVSTIASFHASPLSAVNATRRRQIDEAHRHLREFSLGSPTLMVGDFNYPLFRKGLVKRVERDGFSLTISDGPTYYYTPRIAYHFDFLTSSRMHVRSVKTLPIGLSDHRPILVEATPVGPDPHPPSDLPGAVAVDDAAQEADGVKPNE
;
A
#
# COMPACT_ATOMS: atom_id res chain seq x y z
N MET A 1 -12.35 -6.15 -4.74
CA MET A 1 -10.91 -6.30 -4.94
C MET A 1 -10.25 -6.09 -3.58
N GLY A 2 -9.50 -7.07 -3.09
CA GLY A 2 -8.75 -6.97 -1.83
C GLY A 2 -7.31 -6.53 -2.07
N LEU A 3 -6.63 -6.11 -1.00
CA LEU A 3 -5.20 -5.79 -1.00
C LEU A 3 -4.47 -6.90 -0.26
N ALA A 4 -3.25 -7.20 -0.68
CA ALA A 4 -2.39 -8.18 -0.03
C ALA A 4 -0.93 -7.69 -0.06
N VAL A 5 -0.19 -8.11 0.97
CA VAL A 5 1.27 -7.99 1.06
C VAL A 5 1.79 -9.36 1.47
N TYR A 6 2.75 -9.87 0.72
CA TYR A 6 3.45 -11.12 1.04
C TYR A 6 4.88 -10.78 1.42
N ALA A 7 5.38 -11.38 2.49
CA ALA A 7 6.73 -11.20 2.98
C ALA A 7 7.40 -12.56 3.12
N ASP A 8 8.68 -12.63 2.77
CA ASP A 8 9.52 -13.80 3.02
C ASP A 8 9.81 -13.87 4.54
N PRO A 9 9.30 -14.89 5.26
CA PRO A 9 9.41 -14.96 6.72
C PRO A 9 10.85 -15.19 7.21
N GLU A 10 11.71 -15.77 6.36
CA GLU A 10 13.13 -15.99 6.66
C GLU A 10 13.90 -14.67 6.67
N ARG A 11 13.45 -13.68 5.89
CA ARG A 11 14.08 -12.36 5.81
C ARG A 11 13.39 -11.28 6.62
N PHE A 12 12.06 -11.31 6.68
CA PHE A 12 11.27 -10.23 7.29
C PHE A 12 10.43 -10.72 8.45
N HIS A 13 10.47 -9.98 9.56
CA HIS A 13 9.55 -10.16 10.67
C HIS A 13 8.42 -9.12 10.58
N VAL A 14 7.16 -9.59 10.56
CA VAL A 14 5.98 -8.71 10.51
C VAL A 14 5.68 -8.21 11.92
N LEU A 15 5.77 -6.90 12.14
CA LEU A 15 5.55 -6.27 13.44
C LEU A 15 4.09 -5.84 13.65
N ASP A 16 3.49 -5.22 12.63
CA ASP A 16 2.11 -4.73 12.67
C ASP A 16 1.57 -4.62 11.24
N SER A 17 0.25 -4.71 11.08
CA SER A 17 -0.43 -4.46 9.81
C SER A 17 -1.76 -3.74 10.02
N ARG A 18 -2.11 -2.87 9.08
CA ARG A 18 -3.35 -2.10 9.15
C ARG A 18 -3.94 -1.86 7.78
N VAL A 19 -5.25 -2.06 7.71
CA VAL A 19 -6.05 -1.69 6.55
C VAL A 19 -6.72 -0.34 6.80
N PHE A 20 -6.69 0.53 5.79
CA PHE A 20 -7.30 1.84 5.83
C PHE A 20 -8.33 1.97 4.71
N THR A 21 -9.52 2.41 5.11
CA THR A 21 -10.48 2.98 4.17
C THR A 21 -10.04 4.40 3.86
N VAL A 22 -9.82 4.73 2.58
CA VAL A 22 -9.68 6.12 2.13
C VAL A 22 -11.00 6.59 1.50
N ARG A 23 -11.22 7.91 1.53
CA ARG A 23 -12.48 8.57 1.22
C ARG A 23 -13.08 8.10 -0.11
N LYS A 24 -14.40 7.86 -0.06
CA LYS A 24 -15.27 7.49 -1.19
C LYS A 24 -15.21 8.52 -2.33
N ALA A 25 -15.21 8.04 -3.58
CA ALA A 25 -15.62 8.88 -4.70
C ALA A 25 -17.10 9.30 -4.51
N LEU A 26 -17.53 10.44 -5.07
CA LEU A 26 -18.94 10.84 -5.04
C LEU A 26 -19.88 9.73 -5.56
N HIS A 27 -19.45 8.96 -6.56
CA HIS A 27 -20.20 7.81 -7.08
C HIS A 27 -20.21 6.59 -6.13
N ASP A 28 -19.19 6.44 -5.27
CA ASP A 28 -19.11 5.36 -4.27
C ASP A 28 -20.05 5.63 -3.07
N ARG A 29 -20.47 6.89 -2.87
CA ARG A 29 -21.30 7.31 -1.72
C ARG A 29 -22.69 6.65 -1.74
N PHE A 30 -23.17 6.24 -2.91
CA PHE A 30 -24.51 5.69 -3.09
C PHE A 30 -24.55 4.17 -3.26
N LEU A 31 -23.43 3.49 -3.53
CA LEU A 31 -23.48 2.10 -4.00
C LEU A 31 -22.73 1.07 -3.15
N LEU A 32 -21.71 1.42 -2.35
CA LEU A 32 -20.95 0.39 -1.59
C LEU A 32 -20.43 0.89 -0.21
N PRO A 33 -20.38 0.05 0.83
CA PRO A 33 -19.63 0.30 2.08
C PRO A 33 -18.14 0.56 1.79
N GLY A 34 -17.44 1.24 2.71
CA GLY A 34 -16.10 1.80 2.48
C GLY A 34 -15.11 0.78 1.93
N ILE A 35 -14.70 0.96 0.67
CA ILE A 35 -13.73 0.07 0.03
C ILE A 35 -12.36 0.36 0.63
N GLU A 36 -11.74 -0.68 1.18
CA GLU A 36 -10.36 -0.69 1.62
C GLU A 36 -9.44 -0.46 0.42
N ARG A 37 -8.58 0.55 0.53
CA ARG A 37 -7.78 1.03 -0.60
C ARG A 37 -6.30 1.21 -0.24
N LEU A 38 -5.95 0.97 1.02
CA LEU A 38 -4.58 0.94 1.52
C LEU A 38 -4.44 -0.19 2.55
N LEU A 39 -3.45 -1.05 2.36
CA LEU A 39 -2.96 -2.01 3.36
C LEU A 39 -1.51 -1.63 3.64
N ALA A 40 -1.16 -1.33 4.89
CA ALA A 40 0.21 -1.05 5.30
C ALA A 40 0.71 -2.10 6.28
N VAL A 41 1.97 -2.47 6.16
CA VAL A 41 2.64 -3.48 6.98
C VAL A 41 3.98 -2.94 7.44
N ARG A 42 4.25 -3.02 8.74
CA ARG A 42 5.58 -2.76 9.30
C ARG A 42 6.36 -4.06 9.34
N LEU A 43 7.52 -4.05 8.69
CA LEU A 43 8.41 -5.18 8.54
C LEU A 43 9.77 -4.81 9.10
N GLU A 44 10.35 -5.68 9.91
CA GLU A 44 11.75 -5.63 10.29
C GLU A 44 12.56 -6.55 9.36
N ASP A 45 13.59 -6.02 8.70
CA ASP A 45 14.54 -6.84 7.94
C ASP A 45 15.52 -7.49 8.94
N ARG A 46 15.47 -8.81 9.07
CA ARG A 46 16.26 -9.60 10.03
C ARG A 46 17.77 -9.47 9.84
N ASP A 47 18.22 -9.16 8.63
CA ASP A 47 19.65 -9.03 8.34
C ASP A 47 20.21 -7.69 8.84
N SER A 48 19.39 -6.64 8.82
CA SER A 48 19.82 -5.27 9.14
C SER A 48 19.22 -4.71 10.44
N GLY A 49 18.17 -5.33 10.97
CA GLY A 49 17.37 -4.83 12.09
C GLY A 49 16.54 -3.58 11.77
N ILE A 50 16.50 -3.14 10.50
CA ILE A 50 15.80 -1.90 10.11
C ILE A 50 14.31 -2.20 9.95
N VAL A 51 13.47 -1.40 10.62
CA VAL A 51 12.03 -1.41 10.41
C VAL A 51 11.66 -0.53 9.22
N SER A 52 10.84 -1.06 8.32
CA SER A 52 10.29 -0.37 7.17
C SER A 52 8.79 -0.57 7.07
N THR A 53 8.08 0.41 6.53
CA THR A 53 6.64 0.33 6.26
C THR A 53 6.42 0.11 4.78
N ILE A 54 5.84 -1.03 4.41
CA ILE A 54 5.47 -1.36 3.04
C ILE A 54 3.96 -1.29 2.91
N ALA A 55 3.46 -0.64 1.86
CA ALA A 55 2.04 -0.48 1.65
C ALA A 55 1.60 -0.83 0.23
N SER A 56 0.44 -1.49 0.15
CA SER A 56 -0.28 -1.82 -1.07
C SER A 56 -1.46 -0.85 -1.22
N PHE A 57 -1.57 -0.19 -2.37
CA PHE A 57 -2.55 0.86 -2.62
C PHE A 57 -3.34 0.61 -3.90
N HIS A 58 -4.64 0.89 -3.88
CA HIS A 58 -5.49 0.83 -5.06
C HIS A 58 -6.48 2.01 -5.09
N ALA A 59 -6.19 2.99 -5.93
CA ALA A 59 -7.01 4.18 -6.09
C ALA A 59 -8.35 3.89 -6.78
N SER A 60 -9.27 4.87 -6.73
CA SER A 60 -10.55 4.75 -7.45
C SER A 60 -10.36 4.54 -8.96
N PRO A 61 -11.20 3.69 -9.58
CA PRO A 61 -11.13 3.37 -11.00
C PRO A 61 -11.28 4.62 -11.87
N LEU A 62 -10.97 4.49 -13.16
CA LEU A 62 -10.98 5.60 -14.12
C LEU A 62 -12.33 6.34 -14.24
N SER A 63 -13.44 5.71 -13.83
CA SER A 63 -14.77 6.36 -13.73
C SER A 63 -14.81 7.49 -12.71
N ALA A 64 -13.93 7.48 -11.71
CA ALA A 64 -13.74 8.59 -10.79
C ALA A 64 -12.86 9.67 -11.42
N VAL A 65 -13.04 10.93 -10.99
CA VAL A 65 -12.19 12.05 -11.43
C VAL A 65 -10.80 12.03 -10.78
N ASN A 66 -9.79 12.60 -11.45
CA ASN A 66 -8.43 12.71 -10.90
C ASN A 66 -8.38 13.44 -9.53
N ALA A 67 -9.32 14.34 -9.27
CA ALA A 67 -9.41 15.01 -7.97
C ALA A 67 -9.69 14.03 -6.82
N THR A 68 -10.48 12.98 -7.06
CA THR A 68 -10.73 11.92 -6.08
C THR A 68 -9.46 11.15 -5.79
N ARG A 69 -8.77 10.67 -6.83
CA ARG A 69 -7.50 9.94 -6.68
C ARG A 69 -6.45 10.76 -5.93
N ARG A 70 -6.31 12.05 -6.23
CA ARG A 70 -5.41 12.94 -5.49
C ARG A 70 -5.73 13.00 -4.00
N ARG A 71 -7.00 13.12 -3.63
CA ARG A 71 -7.42 13.12 -2.22
C ARG A 71 -7.15 11.79 -1.54
N GLN A 72 -7.35 10.67 -2.24
CA GLN A 72 -7.04 9.33 -1.73
C GLN A 72 -5.54 9.16 -1.48
N ILE A 73 -4.70 9.68 -2.38
CA ILE A 73 -3.24 9.68 -2.21
C ILE A 73 -2.83 10.55 -1.02
N ASP A 74 -3.40 11.75 -0.88
CA ASP A 74 -3.13 12.63 0.27
C ASP A 74 -3.49 11.94 1.61
N GLU A 75 -4.65 11.27 1.64
CA GLU A 75 -5.14 10.56 2.82
C GLU A 75 -4.31 9.32 3.13
N ALA A 76 -3.93 8.56 2.10
CA ALA A 76 -3.03 7.42 2.24
C ALA A 76 -1.67 7.85 2.82
N HIS A 77 -1.07 8.92 2.29
CA HIS A 77 0.18 9.46 2.85
C HIS A 77 0.02 9.93 4.30
N ARG A 78 -1.13 10.49 4.69
CA ARG A 78 -1.39 10.86 6.09
C ARG A 78 -1.44 9.63 6.99
N HIS A 79 -2.22 8.61 6.62
CA HIS A 79 -2.27 7.34 7.36
C HIS A 79 -0.90 6.69 7.47
N LEU A 80 -0.11 6.70 6.38
CA LEU A 80 1.25 6.14 6.38
C LEU A 80 2.21 6.91 7.28
N ARG A 81 2.15 8.25 7.34
CA ARG A 81 2.99 9.03 8.26
C ARG A 81 2.71 8.71 9.73
N GLU A 82 1.44 8.50 10.06
CA GLU A 82 1.02 8.13 11.42
C GLU A 82 1.43 6.67 11.73
N PHE A 83 1.19 5.76 10.78
CA PHE A 83 1.44 4.33 10.97
C PHE A 83 2.93 3.95 10.94
N SER A 84 3.75 4.62 10.12
CA SER A 84 5.16 4.27 9.97
C SER A 84 6.00 4.67 11.17
N LEU A 85 5.50 5.56 12.03
CA LEU A 85 6.25 6.14 13.14
C LEU A 85 7.62 6.70 12.69
N GLY A 86 7.68 7.24 11.47
CA GLY A 86 8.90 7.80 10.89
C GLY A 86 9.85 6.77 10.24
N SER A 87 9.48 5.48 10.21
CA SER A 87 10.26 4.47 9.51
C SER A 87 10.34 4.75 8.00
N PRO A 88 11.41 4.30 7.31
CA PRO A 88 11.45 4.18 5.86
C PRO A 88 10.15 3.58 5.32
N THR A 89 9.53 4.25 4.34
CA THR A 89 8.17 3.94 3.90
C THR A 89 8.10 3.86 2.39
N LEU A 90 7.37 2.86 1.89
CA LEU A 90 7.19 2.60 0.47
C LEU A 90 5.74 2.17 0.22
N MET A 91 5.04 2.87 -0.67
CA MET A 91 3.69 2.55 -1.11
C MET A 91 3.69 2.21 -2.60
N VAL A 92 3.22 1.02 -2.95
CA VAL A 92 3.12 0.53 -4.34
C VAL A 92 1.67 0.19 -4.64
N GLY A 93 1.28 0.36 -5.90
CA GLY A 93 0.08 -0.27 -6.42
C GLY A 93 -0.53 0.53 -7.55
N ASP A 94 -1.80 0.32 -7.81
CA ASP A 94 -2.53 0.93 -8.93
C ASP A 94 -3.11 2.28 -8.53
N PHE A 95 -2.53 3.36 -9.07
CA PHE A 95 -2.98 4.73 -8.83
C PHE A 95 -4.07 5.17 -9.83
N ASN A 96 -4.33 4.40 -10.88
CA ASN A 96 -5.34 4.66 -11.90
C ASN A 96 -5.30 6.12 -12.43
N TYR A 97 -4.10 6.67 -12.63
CA TYR A 97 -3.89 8.11 -12.86
C TYR A 97 -3.31 8.42 -14.27
N PRO A 98 -4.15 8.51 -15.32
CA PRO A 98 -3.68 8.62 -16.71
C PRO A 98 -3.07 9.99 -17.08
N LEU A 99 -3.54 11.08 -16.47
CA LEU A 99 -3.31 12.45 -16.98
C LEU A 99 -2.73 13.39 -15.91
N PHE A 100 -1.99 14.41 -16.34
CA PHE A 100 -1.45 15.49 -15.49
C PHE A 100 -0.49 15.03 -14.37
N ARG A 101 0.46 14.16 -14.72
CA ARG A 101 1.45 13.59 -13.78
C ARG A 101 2.31 14.65 -13.08
N LYS A 102 2.67 15.75 -13.74
CA LYS A 102 3.43 16.86 -13.12
C LYS A 102 2.75 17.42 -11.87
N GLY A 103 1.42 17.52 -11.89
CA GLY A 103 0.64 17.99 -10.73
C GLY A 103 0.57 16.95 -9.60
N LEU A 104 0.64 15.66 -9.95
CA LEU A 104 0.74 14.58 -8.97
C LEU A 104 2.10 14.59 -8.29
N VAL A 105 3.21 14.71 -9.03
CA VAL A 105 4.57 14.78 -8.49
C VAL A 105 4.68 15.86 -7.41
N LYS A 106 4.33 17.12 -7.73
CA LYS A 106 4.38 18.23 -6.77
C LYS A 106 3.57 17.98 -5.50
N ARG A 107 2.46 17.24 -5.63
CA ARG A 107 1.57 16.92 -4.51
C ARG A 107 2.18 15.85 -3.61
N VAL A 108 2.72 14.78 -4.21
CA VAL A 108 3.44 13.71 -3.50
C VAL A 108 4.65 14.29 -2.76
N GLU A 109 5.42 15.17 -3.41
CA GLU A 109 6.57 15.86 -2.82
C GLU A 109 6.19 16.74 -1.62
N ARG A 110 5.12 17.52 -1.75
CA ARG A 110 4.59 18.34 -0.64
C ARG A 110 4.19 17.49 0.58
N ASP A 111 3.76 16.25 0.36
CA ASP A 111 3.39 15.33 1.42
C ASP A 111 4.60 14.61 2.06
N GLY A 112 5.83 14.91 1.60
CA GLY A 112 7.08 14.32 2.12
C GLY A 112 7.47 12.99 1.47
N PHE A 113 6.91 12.69 0.29
CA PHE A 113 7.18 11.49 -0.48
C PHE A 113 7.80 11.84 -1.85
N SER A 114 8.57 10.94 -2.44
CA SER A 114 8.92 10.96 -3.85
C SER A 114 7.93 10.13 -4.66
N LEU A 115 7.76 10.42 -5.96
CA LEU A 115 7.00 9.59 -6.90
C LEU A 115 7.98 8.98 -7.92
N THR A 116 7.99 7.66 -8.03
CA THR A 116 8.75 6.92 -9.04
C THR A 116 7.80 6.14 -9.92
N ILE A 117 8.02 6.25 -11.24
CA ILE A 117 7.24 5.54 -12.25
C ILE A 117 8.12 4.42 -12.81
N SER A 118 7.50 3.30 -13.16
CA SER A 118 8.16 2.18 -13.83
C SER A 118 8.81 2.59 -15.16
N ASP A 119 9.87 1.89 -15.54
CA ASP A 119 10.62 2.07 -16.79
C ASP A 119 9.81 1.79 -18.08
N GLY A 120 8.61 1.24 -17.96
CA GLY A 120 7.71 0.90 -19.06
C GLY A 120 6.24 0.93 -18.63
N PRO A 121 5.30 0.95 -19.60
CA PRO A 121 3.88 1.01 -19.28
C PRO A 121 3.41 -0.31 -18.66
N THR A 122 2.52 -0.20 -17.69
CA THR A 122 2.01 -1.34 -16.94
C THR A 122 0.67 -1.83 -17.46
N TYR A 123 -0.03 -1.04 -18.29
CA TYR A 123 -1.33 -1.42 -18.84
C TYR A 123 -1.41 -1.09 -20.33
N TYR A 124 -1.99 -2.00 -21.14
CA TYR A 124 -2.23 -1.79 -22.56
C TYR A 124 -3.74 -1.66 -22.81
N TYR A 125 -4.19 -0.46 -23.16
CA TYR A 125 -5.57 -0.24 -23.60
C TYR A 125 -5.79 -0.76 -25.03
N THR A 126 -4.78 -0.59 -25.89
CA THR A 126 -4.69 -1.21 -27.21
C THR A 126 -3.22 -1.56 -27.48
N PRO A 127 -2.88 -2.34 -28.52
CA PRO A 127 -1.49 -2.60 -28.89
C PRO A 127 -0.64 -1.34 -29.14
N ARG A 128 -1.26 -0.18 -29.38
CA ARG A 128 -0.60 1.11 -29.63
C ARG A 128 -0.75 2.12 -28.50
N ILE A 129 -1.61 1.86 -27.53
CA ILE A 129 -1.95 2.80 -26.45
C ILE A 129 -1.70 2.09 -25.12
N ALA A 130 -0.69 2.55 -24.40
CA ALA A 130 -0.30 1.98 -23.13
C ALA A 130 -0.16 3.08 -22.07
N TYR A 131 -0.47 2.74 -20.83
CA TYR A 131 -0.48 3.65 -19.69
C TYR A 131 0.42 3.12 -18.57
N HIS A 132 0.88 4.04 -17.73
CA HIS A 132 1.47 3.68 -16.44
C HIS A 132 0.40 4.02 -15.41
N PHE A 133 -0.15 2.98 -14.79
CA PHE A 133 -1.10 3.12 -13.68
C PHE A 133 -0.47 2.72 -12.36
N ASP A 134 0.49 1.80 -12.40
CA ASP A 134 1.17 1.32 -11.22
C ASP A 134 2.40 2.17 -10.93
N PHE A 135 2.42 2.79 -9.74
CA PHE A 135 3.51 3.67 -9.30
C PHE A 135 4.03 3.25 -7.94
N LEU A 136 5.14 3.88 -7.58
CA LEU A 136 5.70 3.86 -6.25
C LEU A 136 5.72 5.28 -5.68
N THR A 137 5.27 5.45 -4.45
CA THR A 137 5.67 6.59 -3.62
C THR A 137 6.54 6.12 -2.47
N SER A 138 7.51 6.94 -2.06
CA SER A 138 8.41 6.56 -0.97
C SER A 138 8.90 7.73 -0.13
N SER A 139 9.22 7.47 1.13
CA SER A 139 9.84 8.41 2.04
C SER A 139 10.98 7.70 2.78
N ARG A 140 12.12 8.38 2.90
CA ARG A 140 13.35 7.81 3.52
C ARG A 140 13.77 6.46 2.92
N MET A 141 13.56 6.30 1.62
CA MET A 141 14.01 5.16 0.83
C MET A 141 14.83 5.68 -0.35
N HIS A 142 15.94 5.01 -0.63
CA HIS A 142 16.67 5.19 -1.88
C HIS A 142 16.16 4.13 -2.86
N VAL A 143 15.40 4.56 -3.87
CA VAL A 143 14.85 3.68 -4.90
C VAL A 143 15.86 3.60 -6.05
N ARG A 144 16.49 2.44 -6.20
CA ARG A 144 17.45 2.18 -7.29
C ARG A 144 16.73 2.03 -8.63
N SER A 145 15.66 1.24 -8.66
CA SER A 145 14.93 0.99 -9.91
C SER A 145 13.47 0.60 -9.67
N VAL A 146 12.63 0.87 -10.67
CA VAL A 146 11.27 0.33 -10.80
C VAL A 146 11.14 -0.24 -12.21
N LYS A 147 11.30 -1.56 -12.32
CA LYS A 147 11.33 -2.28 -13.60
C LYS A 147 9.98 -2.88 -13.92
N THR A 148 9.55 -2.77 -15.16
CA THR A 148 8.30 -3.37 -15.64
C THR A 148 8.58 -4.78 -16.13
N LEU A 149 8.02 -5.77 -15.46
CA LEU A 149 8.22 -7.18 -15.81
C LEU A 149 7.38 -7.57 -17.04
N PRO A 150 7.68 -8.72 -17.68
CA PRO A 150 6.83 -9.26 -18.75
C PRO A 150 5.39 -9.47 -18.28
N ILE A 151 4.45 -9.38 -19.23
CA ILE A 151 3.04 -9.62 -18.94
C ILE A 151 2.82 -11.09 -18.54
N GLY A 152 1.96 -11.30 -17.54
CA GLY A 152 1.51 -12.62 -17.12
C GLY A 152 0.05 -12.84 -17.50
N LEU A 153 -0.73 -13.40 -16.57
CA LEU A 153 -2.18 -13.62 -16.73
C LEU A 153 -3.04 -12.38 -16.44
N SER A 154 -2.43 -11.30 -15.94
CA SER A 154 -3.09 -10.04 -15.62
C SER A 154 -3.11 -9.09 -16.82
N ASP A 155 -4.11 -8.22 -16.88
CA ASP A 155 -4.15 -7.07 -17.80
C ASP A 155 -3.14 -5.98 -17.43
N HIS A 156 -2.62 -6.02 -16.20
CA HIS A 156 -1.48 -5.25 -15.74
C HIS A 156 -0.18 -6.06 -15.77
N ARG A 157 0.91 -5.39 -16.12
CA ARG A 157 2.28 -5.91 -16.02
C ARG A 157 2.81 -5.66 -14.60
N PRO A 158 3.41 -6.66 -13.95
CA PRO A 158 4.01 -6.48 -12.64
C PRO A 158 5.17 -5.48 -12.67
N ILE A 159 5.42 -4.81 -11.55
CA ILE A 159 6.60 -3.98 -11.36
C ILE A 159 7.51 -4.57 -10.28
N LEU A 160 8.82 -4.57 -10.54
CA LEU A 160 9.86 -4.94 -9.59
C LEU A 160 10.50 -3.66 -9.07
N VAL A 161 10.47 -3.49 -7.76
CA VAL A 161 11.09 -2.35 -7.08
C VAL A 161 12.35 -2.81 -6.38
N GLU A 162 13.44 -2.08 -6.59
CA GLU A 162 14.67 -2.24 -5.83
C GLU A 162 14.91 -0.97 -5.02
N ALA A 163 14.84 -1.08 -3.69
CA ALA A 163 15.00 0.07 -2.80
C ALA A 163 15.76 -0.32 -1.53
N THR A 164 16.42 0.66 -0.92
CA THR A 164 17.14 0.53 0.34
C THR A 164 16.69 1.61 1.31
N PRO A 165 16.45 1.28 2.59
CA PRO A 165 16.16 2.27 3.63
C PRO A 165 17.26 3.34 3.75
N VAL A 166 16.89 4.57 4.14
CA VAL A 166 17.83 5.70 4.33
C VAL A 166 17.69 6.30 5.74
N GLY A 167 18.86 6.49 6.37
CA GLY A 167 18.98 7.07 7.70
C GLY A 167 18.82 6.03 8.82
N PRO A 168 19.18 6.39 10.07
CA PRO A 168 18.95 5.51 11.22
C PRO A 168 17.46 5.30 11.43
N ASP A 169 17.08 4.09 11.81
CA ASP A 169 15.72 3.79 12.24
C ASP A 169 15.38 4.64 13.47
N PRO A 170 14.36 5.53 13.43
CA PRO A 170 13.99 6.31 14.60
C PRO A 170 13.40 5.44 15.72
N HIS A 171 12.93 4.23 15.41
CA HIS A 171 12.33 3.30 16.36
C HIS A 171 12.84 1.88 16.10
N PRO A 172 14.08 1.57 16.54
CA PRO A 172 14.54 0.19 16.56
C PRO A 172 13.51 -0.68 17.29
N PRO A 173 13.39 -1.97 16.93
CA PRO A 173 12.43 -2.88 17.53
C PRO A 173 12.53 -2.76 19.06
N SER A 174 11.48 -2.23 19.68
CA SER A 174 11.37 -2.25 21.12
C SER A 174 11.05 -3.69 21.50
N ASP A 175 11.88 -4.32 22.33
CA ASP A 175 11.56 -5.61 22.96
C ASP A 175 10.16 -5.52 23.60
N LEU A 176 9.14 -5.98 22.89
CA LEU A 176 7.78 -6.09 23.36
C LEU A 176 7.36 -7.56 23.23
N PRO A 177 7.01 -8.22 24.35
CA PRO A 177 6.60 -9.62 24.33
C PRO A 177 5.19 -9.76 23.73
N GLY A 178 5.05 -10.74 22.84
CA GLY A 178 3.78 -11.41 22.54
C GLY A 178 2.94 -10.76 21.45
N ALA A 179 3.16 -11.18 20.20
CA ALA A 179 2.06 -11.23 19.23
C ALA A 179 0.95 -12.11 19.82
N VAL A 180 -0.18 -11.51 20.17
CA VAL A 180 -1.40 -12.27 20.46
C VAL A 180 -1.83 -12.91 19.15
N ALA A 181 -1.69 -14.24 19.10
CA ALA A 181 -2.32 -15.06 18.08
C ALA A 181 -3.81 -14.73 18.05
N VAL A 182 -4.33 -14.45 16.86
CA VAL A 182 -5.76 -14.36 16.64
C VAL A 182 -6.31 -15.76 16.85
N ASP A 183 -6.98 -15.99 17.98
CA ASP A 183 -7.62 -17.25 18.31
C ASP A 183 -8.80 -17.49 17.36
N ASP A 184 -8.69 -18.53 16.54
CA ASP A 184 -9.79 -19.17 15.83
C ASP A 184 -10.71 -19.84 16.87
N ALA A 185 -11.77 -19.16 17.32
CA ALA A 185 -12.87 -19.81 18.02
C ALA A 185 -14.16 -18.98 18.01
N ALA A 186 -14.85 -18.96 16.87
CA ALA A 186 -16.28 -18.64 16.85
C ALA A 186 -17.08 -19.93 17.16
N GLN A 187 -17.29 -20.14 18.46
CA GLN A 187 -18.46 -20.71 19.13
C GLN A 187 -19.25 -21.82 18.41
N GLU A 188 -19.03 -23.06 18.88
CA GLU A 188 -20.08 -24.07 18.96
C GLU A 188 -21.24 -23.54 19.81
N ALA A 189 -22.42 -23.53 19.21
CA ALA A 189 -23.68 -23.37 19.91
C ALA A 189 -24.02 -24.69 20.61
N ASP A 190 -24.15 -24.69 21.93
CA ASP A 190 -24.97 -25.69 22.60
C ASP A 190 -25.57 -25.22 23.93
N GLY A 191 -26.84 -25.59 24.13
CA GLY A 191 -27.35 -25.91 25.46
C GLY A 191 -27.94 -24.83 26.36
N VAL A 192 -29.05 -24.17 25.96
CA VAL A 192 -30.01 -23.63 26.95
C VAL A 192 -30.98 -24.73 27.37
N LYS A 193 -31.04 -25.06 28.68
CA LYS A 193 -32.23 -25.55 29.43
C LYS A 193 -32.00 -25.36 30.95
N PRO A 194 -33.04 -25.39 31.80
CA PRO A 194 -34.12 -24.41 31.93
C PRO A 194 -34.21 -23.85 33.37
N ASN A 195 -35.01 -22.79 33.54
CA ASN A 195 -35.34 -22.20 34.84
C ASN A 195 -36.16 -23.16 35.73
N GLU A 196 -35.90 -23.08 37.03
CA GLU A 196 -36.82 -23.48 38.12
C GLU A 196 -38.10 -22.64 38.13
#